data_AF-A0A068N0E3-F1
#
_entry.id   AF-A0A068N0E3-F1
#
_cell.length_a   1.000
_cell.length_b   1.000
_cell.length_c   1.000
_cell.angle_alpha   90.00
_cell.angle_beta   90.00
_cell.angle_gamma   90.00
#
_symmetry.space_group_name_H-M   'P 1'
#
loop_
_entity.id
_entity.type
_entity.pdbx_description
1 polymer ?
#
loop_
_entity_poly.entity_id
_entity_poly.type
_entity_poly.pdbx_seq_one_letter_code
_entity_poly.pdbx_strand_id
1 'polypeptide(L)'
;MVLINALNISLQEYHKLEKRNIPRILTAFKEQNTDSINCLLEYSEIFSHDMMVSVYYTNQDDIEVLIATGFVKNVQDNGKIMIKLNNLETGQKEILEKLSSNDKSIIGRTIIKPGIPQKIFNQLLFDNQFS
;
A
#
# COMPACT_ATOMS: atom_id res chain seq x y z
N MET A 1 -5.56 -29.85 -32.20
CA MET A 1 -4.27 -29.28 -31.77
C MET A 1 -4.30 -27.74 -31.73
N VAL A 2 -4.87 -27.05 -32.72
CA VAL A 2 -4.96 -25.56 -32.77
C VAL A 2 -5.77 -24.96 -31.62
N LEU A 3 -6.92 -25.56 -31.25
CA LEU A 3 -7.79 -25.03 -30.18
C LEU A 3 -7.11 -25.04 -28.80
N ILE A 4 -6.39 -26.11 -28.47
CA ILE A 4 -5.66 -26.24 -27.19
C ILE A 4 -4.55 -25.18 -27.11
N ASN A 5 -3.86 -24.94 -28.23
CA ASN A 5 -2.78 -23.95 -28.27
C ASN A 5 -3.31 -22.52 -28.13
N ALA A 6 -4.42 -22.20 -28.80
CA ALA A 6 -5.11 -20.93 -28.65
C ALA A 6 -5.58 -20.71 -27.20
N LEU A 7 -6.16 -21.73 -26.56
CA LEU A 7 -6.60 -21.65 -25.17
C LEU A 7 -5.43 -21.40 -24.21
N ASN A 8 -4.29 -22.07 -24.41
CA ASN A 8 -3.10 -21.88 -23.58
C ASN A 8 -2.50 -20.48 -23.73
N ILE A 9 -2.47 -19.93 -24.95
CA ILE A 9 -2.01 -18.56 -25.20
C ILE A 9 -2.95 -17.57 -24.51
N SER A 10 -4.27 -17.73 -24.65
CA SER A 10 -5.25 -16.87 -23.98
C SER A 10 -5.15 -16.93 -22.46
N LEU A 11 -4.91 -18.11 -21.87
CA LEU A 11 -4.67 -18.28 -20.43
C LEU A 11 -3.38 -17.59 -19.98
N GLN A 12 -2.30 -17.69 -20.76
CA GLN A 12 -1.05 -16.99 -20.46
C GLN A 12 -1.21 -15.47 -20.53
N GLU A 13 -1.90 -14.95 -21.55
CA GLU A 13 -2.20 -13.52 -21.65
C GLU A 13 -3.14 -13.06 -20.54
N TYR A 14 -4.14 -13.87 -20.17
CA TYR A 14 -5.00 -13.60 -19.02
C TYR A 14 -4.19 -13.49 -17.72
N HIS A 15 -3.29 -14.43 -17.43
CA HIS A 15 -2.42 -14.35 -16.25
C HIS A 15 -1.42 -13.20 -16.30
N LYS A 16 -1.02 -12.73 -17.49
CA LYS A 16 -0.22 -11.50 -17.64
C LYS A 16 -1.06 -10.24 -17.38
N LEU A 17 -2.34 -10.26 -17.73
CA LEU A 17 -3.31 -9.20 -17.47
C LEU A 17 -3.81 -9.19 -16.04
N GLU A 18 -3.75 -10.33 -15.35
CA GLU A 18 -3.94 -10.50 -13.91
C GLU A 18 -2.75 -9.88 -13.14
N LYS A 19 -2.37 -8.66 -13.52
CA LYS A 19 -1.55 -7.78 -12.71
C LYS A 19 -2.22 -7.71 -11.34
N ARG A 20 -1.44 -7.88 -10.28
CA ARG A 20 -1.95 -7.64 -8.93
C ARG A 20 -2.48 -6.21 -8.89
N ASN A 21 -3.79 -6.06 -8.70
CA ASN A 21 -4.44 -4.76 -8.50
C ASN A 21 -3.81 -4.01 -7.31
N ILE A 22 -3.36 -4.77 -6.30
CA ILE A 22 -2.66 -4.25 -5.14
C ILE A 22 -1.14 -4.36 -5.35
N PRO A 23 -0.40 -3.24 -5.39
CA PRO A 23 1.04 -3.25 -5.60
C PRO A 23 1.77 -3.78 -4.37
N ARG A 24 2.93 -4.43 -4.59
CA ARG A 24 3.81 -4.84 -3.50
C ARG A 24 4.66 -3.67 -3.02
N ILE A 25 5.04 -3.71 -1.75
CA ILE A 25 6.04 -2.81 -1.19
C ILE A 25 7.42 -3.30 -1.63
N LEU A 26 8.17 -2.44 -2.32
CA LEU A 26 9.55 -2.68 -2.73
C LEU A 26 10.53 -2.32 -1.62
N THR A 27 10.28 -1.19 -0.95
CA THR A 27 11.08 -0.73 0.19
C THR A 27 10.29 0.28 1.01
N ALA A 28 10.62 0.39 2.29
CA ALA A 28 10.13 1.45 3.16
C ALA A 28 11.28 2.08 3.96
N PHE A 29 11.13 3.36 4.31
CA PHE A 29 12.13 4.10 5.09
C PHE A 29 11.48 5.26 5.83
N LYS A 30 12.03 5.62 7.00
CA LYS A 30 11.59 6.81 7.75
C LYS A 30 12.05 8.08 7.03
N GLU A 31 11.20 9.10 7.01
CA GLU A 31 11.59 10.45 6.60
C GLU A 31 12.43 11.10 7.70
N GLN A 32 13.49 11.82 7.31
CA GLN A 32 14.37 12.46 8.29
C GLN A 32 13.59 13.45 9.15
N ASN A 33 13.85 13.45 10.47
CA ASN A 33 13.28 14.36 11.45
C ASN A 33 11.74 14.30 11.59
N THR A 34 11.10 13.22 11.14
CA THR A 34 9.66 13.00 11.36
C THR A 34 9.40 11.53 11.68
N ASP A 35 8.23 11.23 12.26
CA ASP A 35 7.77 9.85 12.41
C ASP A 35 7.14 9.29 11.13
N SER A 36 7.10 10.05 10.04
CA SER A 36 6.51 9.58 8.79
C SER A 36 7.35 8.49 8.13
N ILE A 37 6.67 7.52 7.51
CA ILE A 37 7.30 6.44 6.77
C ILE A 37 6.97 6.61 5.29
N ASN A 38 7.97 6.56 4.42
CA ASN A 38 7.77 6.47 2.99
C ASN A 38 7.82 5.01 2.56
N CYS A 39 6.97 4.62 1.62
CA CYS A 39 7.02 3.31 0.98
C CYS A 39 7.04 3.47 -0.54
N LEU A 40 7.98 2.78 -1.18
CA LEU A 40 8.05 2.64 -2.62
C LEU A 40 7.34 1.35 -3.03
N LEU A 41 6.39 1.44 -3.95
CA LEU A 41 5.56 0.33 -4.40
C LEU A 41 5.84 -0.01 -5.86
N GLU A 42 5.48 -1.23 -6.24
CA GLU A 42 5.33 -1.61 -7.64
C GLU A 42 4.29 -0.72 -8.35
N TYR A 43 4.33 -0.70 -9.68
CA TYR A 43 3.33 -0.02 -10.48
C TYR A 43 1.93 -0.60 -10.27
N SER A 44 0.92 0.26 -10.18
CA SER A 44 -0.49 -0.11 -10.21
C SER A 44 -1.30 0.99 -10.88
N GLU A 45 -2.21 0.61 -11.78
CA GLU A 45 -3.12 1.52 -12.49
C GLU A 45 -4.19 2.13 -11.56
N ILE A 46 -4.38 1.56 -10.37
CA ILE A 46 -5.42 1.96 -9.42
C ILE A 46 -4.98 3.17 -8.58
N PHE A 47 -3.67 3.40 -8.44
CA PHE A 47 -3.14 4.45 -7.57
C PHE A 47 -2.76 5.67 -8.40
N SER A 48 -3.24 6.84 -7.96
CA SER A 48 -2.91 8.13 -8.56
C SER A 48 -2.30 9.07 -7.54
N HIS A 49 -1.66 10.14 -8.00
CA HIS A 49 -1.19 11.23 -7.15
C HIS A 49 -2.29 11.74 -6.21
N ASP A 50 -1.91 12.11 -4.98
CA ASP A 50 -2.76 12.57 -3.88
C ASP A 50 -3.88 11.63 -3.43
N MET A 51 -3.89 10.39 -3.93
CA MET A 51 -4.83 9.38 -3.47
C MET A 51 -4.55 9.01 -2.02
N MET A 52 -5.58 9.07 -1.18
CA MET A 52 -5.55 8.56 0.19
C MET A 52 -5.38 7.04 0.19
N VAL A 53 -4.58 6.52 1.12
CA VAL A 53 -4.31 5.09 1.23
C VAL A 53 -4.39 4.60 2.67
N SER A 54 -4.73 3.32 2.81
CA SER A 54 -4.73 2.57 4.05
C SER A 54 -3.71 1.45 4.01
N VAL A 55 -3.02 1.24 5.12
CA VAL A 55 -2.00 0.20 5.25
C VAL A 55 -2.45 -0.79 6.31
N TYR A 56 -2.47 -2.06 5.91
CA TYR A 56 -2.85 -3.17 6.75
C TYR A 56 -1.69 -4.14 6.90
N TYR A 57 -1.55 -4.71 8.09
CA TYR A 57 -0.68 -5.85 8.34
C TYR A 57 -1.54 -7.10 8.53
N THR A 58 -1.18 -8.17 7.83
CA THR A 58 -1.81 -9.48 8.00
C THR A 58 -1.16 -10.21 9.17
N ASN A 59 -1.92 -10.44 10.25
CA ASN A 59 -1.41 -11.06 11.46
C ASN A 59 -1.18 -12.58 11.29
N GLN A 60 -0.98 -13.31 12.39
CA GLN A 60 -0.75 -14.76 12.34
C GLN A 60 -2.01 -15.57 12.02
N ASP A 61 -3.18 -14.99 12.26
CA ASP A 61 -4.50 -15.59 12.02
C ASP A 61 -5.10 -15.15 10.68
N ASP A 62 -4.27 -14.63 9.76
CA ASP A 62 -4.66 -14.09 8.45
C ASP A 62 -5.68 -12.93 8.49
N ILE A 63 -5.69 -12.18 9.60
CA ILE A 63 -6.54 -10.99 9.77
C ILE A 63 -5.76 -9.73 9.38
N GLU A 64 -6.36 -8.92 8.51
CA GLU A 64 -5.85 -7.60 8.15
C GLU A 64 -6.16 -6.58 9.26
N VAL A 65 -5.10 -6.07 9.90
CA VAL A 65 -5.19 -5.04 10.94
C VAL A 65 -4.66 -3.73 10.39
N LEU A 66 -5.43 -2.64 10.52
CA LEU A 66 -4.99 -1.31 10.12
C LEU A 66 -3.78 -0.89 10.97
N ILE A 67 -2.70 -0.48 10.33
CA ILE A 67 -1.47 -0.03 11.00
C ILE A 67 -1.10 1.42 10.70
N ALA A 68 -1.58 1.98 9.58
CA ALA A 68 -1.34 3.36 9.22
C ALA A 68 -2.30 3.81 8.10
N THR A 69 -2.43 5.12 7.95
CA THR A 69 -2.97 5.76 6.74
C THR A 69 -1.98 6.79 6.20
N GLY A 70 -2.16 7.12 4.93
CA GLY A 70 -1.28 8.04 4.23
C GLY A 70 -1.86 8.49 2.91
N PHE A 71 -0.98 8.94 2.03
CA PHE A 71 -1.34 9.35 0.68
C PHE A 71 -0.23 9.05 -0.32
N VAL A 72 -0.59 8.98 -1.60
CA VAL A 72 0.36 8.87 -2.72
C VAL A 72 1.04 10.21 -2.95
N LYS A 73 2.32 10.30 -2.59
CA LYS A 73 3.14 11.50 -2.78
C LYS A 73 3.54 11.70 -4.24
N ASN A 74 3.86 10.62 -4.95
CA ASN A 74 4.28 10.69 -6.35
C ASN A 74 4.04 9.37 -7.09
N VAL A 75 3.74 9.43 -8.38
CA VAL A 75 3.85 8.31 -9.32
C VAL A 75 4.99 8.65 -10.27
N GLN A 76 6.09 7.90 -10.16
CA GLN A 76 7.33 8.16 -10.90
C GLN A 76 7.17 7.87 -12.40
N ASP A 77 8.04 8.42 -13.23
CA ASP A 77 8.07 8.16 -14.69
C ASP A 77 8.24 6.67 -15.04
N ASN A 78 8.89 5.90 -14.16
CA ASN A 78 9.04 4.45 -14.29
C ASN A 78 7.82 3.65 -13.77
N GLY A 79 6.75 4.33 -13.39
CA GLY A 79 5.51 3.76 -12.86
C GLY A 79 5.54 3.42 -11.36
N LYS A 80 6.66 3.50 -10.67
CA LYS A 80 6.71 3.19 -9.23
C LYS A 80 5.97 4.26 -8.43
N ILE A 81 5.27 3.82 -7.41
CA ILE A 81 4.43 4.68 -6.58
C ILE A 81 5.18 4.96 -5.27
N MET A 82 5.32 6.24 -4.93
CA MET A 82 5.81 6.67 -3.62
C MET A 82 4.62 7.08 -2.77
N ILE A 83 4.43 6.42 -1.64
CA ILE A 83 3.43 6.82 -0.64
C ILE A 83 4.12 7.35 0.62
N LYS A 84 3.43 8.27 1.30
CA LYS A 84 3.83 8.78 2.62
C LYS A 84 2.78 8.38 3.65
N LEU A 85 3.20 7.67 4.69
CA LEU A 85 2.41 7.32 5.86
C LEU A 85 2.64 8.40 6.92
N ASN A 86 1.62 9.20 7.18
CA ASN A 86 1.68 10.35 8.09
C ASN A 86 0.73 10.24 9.28
N ASN A 87 -0.15 9.23 9.29
CA ASN A 87 -0.99 8.90 10.43
C ASN A 87 -0.73 7.43 10.80
N LEU A 88 -0.03 7.23 11.90
CA LEU A 88 0.44 5.92 12.35
C LEU A 88 -0.40 5.43 13.51
N GLU A 89 -0.85 4.18 13.48
CA GLU A 89 -1.60 3.60 14.60
C GLU A 89 -0.67 3.37 15.80
N THR A 90 -0.95 4.07 16.90
CA THR A 90 -0.11 4.06 18.11
C THR A 90 0.15 2.66 18.67
N GLY A 91 -0.80 1.74 18.50
CA GLY A 91 -0.67 0.34 18.94
C GLY A 91 0.24 -0.53 18.08
N GLN A 92 0.73 -0.03 16.94
CA GLN A 92 1.42 -0.82 15.91
C GLN A 92 2.88 -0.40 15.70
N LYS A 93 3.49 0.29 16.68
CA LYS A 93 4.86 0.83 16.60
C LYS A 93 5.90 -0.21 16.19
N GLU A 94 5.88 -1.40 16.78
CA GLU A 94 6.85 -2.46 16.47
C GLU A 94 6.76 -2.90 15.01
N ILE A 95 5.55 -3.05 14.48
CA ILE A 95 5.33 -3.44 13.07
C ILE A 95 5.81 -2.33 12.14
N LEU A 96 5.51 -1.07 12.47
CA LEU A 96 5.92 0.09 11.69
C LEU A 96 7.43 0.31 11.70
N GLU A 97 8.10 0.05 12.83
CA GLU A 97 9.56 0.07 12.93
C GLU A 97 10.18 -1.00 12.04
N LYS A 98 9.70 -2.25 12.13
CA LYS A 98 10.17 -3.35 11.29
C LYS A 98 9.86 -3.13 9.80
N LEU A 99 8.73 -2.52 9.47
CA LEU A 99 8.42 -2.12 8.11
C LEU A 99 9.47 -1.12 7.60
N SER A 100 9.76 -0.08 8.38
CA SER A 100 10.74 0.96 8.02
C SER A 100 12.20 0.47 7.98
N SER A 101 12.50 -0.65 8.63
CA SER A 101 13.81 -1.32 8.55
C SER A 101 13.91 -2.34 7.42
N ASN A 102 12.88 -2.46 6.58
CA ASN A 102 12.79 -3.40 5.47
C ASN A 102 12.82 -4.88 5.90
N ASP A 103 12.23 -5.21 7.05
CA ASP A 103 12.00 -6.60 7.42
C ASP A 103 11.12 -7.29 6.37
N LYS A 104 11.67 -8.30 5.70
CA LYS A 104 10.99 -9.02 4.61
C LYS A 104 9.73 -9.74 5.06
N SER A 105 9.70 -10.21 6.32
CA SER A 105 8.52 -10.90 6.88
C SER A 105 7.35 -9.94 7.05
N ILE A 106 7.63 -8.70 7.44
CA ILE A 106 6.64 -7.65 7.58
C ILE A 106 6.23 -7.12 6.21
N ILE A 107 7.17 -6.78 5.33
CA ILE A 107 6.88 -6.29 3.97
C ILE A 107 5.96 -7.27 3.22
N GLY A 108 6.23 -8.57 3.29
CA GLY A 108 5.45 -9.59 2.58
C GLY A 108 4.02 -9.75 3.09
N ARG A 109 3.72 -9.29 4.31
CA ARG A 109 2.41 -9.37 4.97
C ARG A 109 1.67 -8.03 5.02
N THR A 110 2.34 -6.95 4.62
CA THR A 110 1.76 -5.61 4.58
C THR A 110 1.09 -5.37 3.24
N ILE A 111 -0.15 -4.88 3.30
CA ILE A 111 -1.03 -4.64 2.15
C ILE A 111 -1.41 -3.17 2.16
N ILE A 112 -1.36 -2.53 0.99
CA ILE A 112 -1.75 -1.14 0.82
C ILE A 112 -2.98 -1.08 -0.07
N LYS A 113 -4.02 -0.40 0.39
CA LYS A 113 -5.28 -0.27 -0.34
C LYS A 113 -5.61 1.21 -0.58
N PRO A 114 -6.21 1.55 -1.74
CA PRO A 114 -6.71 2.88 -1.97
C PRO A 114 -7.90 3.18 -1.04
N GLY A 115 -8.03 4.45 -0.66
CA GLY A 115 -9.04 4.93 0.29
C GLY A 115 -8.62 4.85 1.75
N ILE A 116 -9.44 5.43 2.61
CA ILE A 116 -9.28 5.45 4.07
C ILE A 116 -10.55 4.99 4.78
N PRO A 117 -10.47 4.40 5.99
CA PRO A 117 -11.64 4.06 6.78
C PRO A 117 -12.50 5.28 7.06
N GLN A 118 -13.82 5.10 7.06
CA GLN A 118 -14.79 6.17 7.28
C GLN A 118 -14.53 6.93 8.60
N LYS A 119 -14.14 6.23 9.67
CA LYS A 119 -13.78 6.84 10.95
C LYS A 119 -12.67 7.89 10.80
N ILE A 120 -11.62 7.56 10.04
CA ILE A 120 -10.47 8.45 9.80
C ILE A 120 -10.88 9.60 8.89
N PHE A 121 -11.67 9.33 7.85
CA PHE A 121 -12.21 10.38 6.98
C PHE A 121 -13.03 11.41 7.77
N ASN A 122 -13.92 10.94 8.65
CA ASN A 122 -14.71 11.81 9.51
C ASN A 122 -13.83 12.65 10.44
N GLN A 123 -12.81 12.06 11.07
CA GLN A 123 -11.87 12.79 11.92
C GLN A 123 -11.18 13.93 11.16
N LEU A 124 -10.67 13.66 9.95
CA LEU A 124 -10.06 14.68 9.09
C LEU A 124 -11.02 15.81 8.72
N LEU A 125 -12.31 15.53 8.54
CA LEU A 125 -13.31 16.57 8.28
C LEU A 125 -13.55 17.47 9.49
N PHE A 126 -13.64 16.90 10.70
CA PHE A 126 -13.95 17.68 11.90
C PHE A 126 -12.76 18.50 12.39
N ASP A 127 -11.53 17.99 12.29
CA ASP A 127 -10.33 18.74 12.69
C ASP A 127 -10.12 20.01 11.84
N ASN A 128 -10.57 19.99 10.58
CA ASN A 128 -10.48 21.13 9.66
C ASN A 128 -11.60 22.17 9.82
N GLN A 129 -12.66 21.91 10.62
CA GLN A 129 -13.73 22.88 10.86
C GLN A 129 -13.49 23.80 12.07
N PHE A 130 -12.44 23.54 12.84
CA PHE A 130 -12.10 24.31 14.04
C PHE A 130 -10.69 24.94 13.99
N SER A 131 -10.09 25.01 12.78
CA SER A 131 -8.78 25.63 12.52
C SER A 131 -8.90 26.97 11.80
#